data_AF-A0A093Y6R9-F1
#
_entry.id   AF-A0A093Y6R9-F1
#
_cell.length_a   1.000
_cell.length_b   1.000
_cell.length_c   1.000
_cell.angle_alpha   90.00
_cell.angle_beta   90.00
_cell.angle_gamma   90.00
#
_symmetry.space_group_name_H-M   'P 1'
#
loop_
_entity.id
_entity.type
_entity.pdbx_description
1 polymer ?
#
loop_
_entity_poly.entity_id
_entity_poly.type
_entity_poly.pdbx_seq_one_letter_code
_entity_poly.pdbx_strand_id
1 'polypeptide(L)'
;MAKKALAKDQFVKLIVGAGQASPSPPVGPALGSKGVKSMDFCKEFNARTANFEPGTPIPAYITIRPDRSFAFELRTPTTSWLLLQASGVAPRKGRLRGAQNPGTEVIGSVTLKHVYEIAKIKHSELRLSGLSLQGLCKSVIAQAKSIGLKVVN
;
A
#
# COMPACT_ATOMS: atom_id res chain seq x y z
N MET A 1 35.72 -27.93 0.72
CA MET A 1 34.75 -27.50 -0.32
C MET A 1 33.61 -26.75 0.36
N ALA A 2 33.58 -25.43 0.26
CA ALA A 2 32.58 -24.60 0.93
C ALA A 2 31.20 -24.86 0.31
N LYS A 3 30.20 -25.20 1.15
CA LYS A 3 28.78 -25.24 0.75
C LYS A 3 28.43 -23.87 0.16
N LYS A 4 28.31 -23.79 -1.17
CA LYS A 4 27.74 -22.62 -1.86
C LYS A 4 26.31 -22.50 -1.34
N ALA A 5 26.07 -21.54 -0.44
CA ALA A 5 24.74 -21.30 0.09
C ALA A 5 23.79 -21.12 -1.12
N LEU A 6 22.74 -21.94 -1.21
CA LEU A 6 21.70 -21.76 -2.22
C LEU A 6 21.27 -20.29 -2.14
N ALA A 7 21.41 -19.58 -3.25
CA ALA A 7 21.05 -18.18 -3.29
C ALA A 7 19.57 -18.05 -2.95
N LYS A 8 19.27 -17.29 -1.89
CA LYS A 8 17.91 -17.10 -1.38
C LYS A 8 17.26 -15.91 -2.07
N ASP A 9 15.95 -16.01 -2.27
CA ASP A 9 15.14 -14.89 -2.73
C ASP A 9 15.20 -13.75 -1.71
N GLN A 10 15.25 -12.52 -2.22
CA GLN A 10 15.20 -11.31 -1.41
C GLN A 10 13.87 -10.61 -1.60
N PHE A 11 13.25 -10.18 -0.50
CA PHE A 11 11.97 -9.50 -0.52
C PHE A 11 12.15 -8.01 -0.22
N VAL A 12 11.58 -7.17 -1.08
CA VAL A 12 11.57 -5.72 -0.91
C VAL A 12 10.12 -5.24 -0.93
N LYS A 13 9.75 -4.41 0.06
CA LYS A 13 8.43 -3.80 0.15
C LYS A 13 8.59 -2.32 -0.15
N LEU A 14 7.89 -1.83 -1.17
CA LEU A 14 7.87 -0.42 -1.54
C LEU A 14 6.44 0.10 -1.54
N ILE A 15 6.28 1.38 -1.23
CA ILE A 15 5.02 2.10 -1.42
C ILE A 15 5.32 3.18 -2.45
N VAL A 16 4.60 3.12 -3.57
CA VAL A 16 4.81 4.02 -4.71
C VAL A 16 3.47 4.60 -5.12
N GLY A 17 3.44 5.87 -5.51
CA GLY A 17 2.24 6.51 -6.03
C GLY A 17 1.85 5.90 -7.38
N ALA A 18 0.57 5.60 -7.57
CA ALA A 18 0.01 5.11 -8.83
C ALA A 18 0.40 6.05 -9.99
N GLY A 19 0.88 5.46 -11.09
CA GLY A 19 1.33 6.20 -12.27
C GLY A 19 2.55 7.11 -12.08
N GLN A 20 3.18 7.11 -10.89
CA GLN A 20 4.31 8.00 -10.54
C GLN A 20 5.60 7.23 -10.24
N ALA A 21 5.72 5.96 -10.65
CA ALA A 21 6.97 5.23 -10.50
C ALA A 21 8.06 5.80 -11.41
N SER A 22 9.19 6.17 -10.80
CA SER A 22 10.38 6.68 -11.48
C SER A 22 11.64 6.08 -10.83
N PRO A 23 12.77 6.01 -11.56
CA PRO A 23 14.05 5.49 -11.02
C PRO A 23 14.69 6.41 -9.96
N SER A 24 14.00 7.44 -9.50
CA SER A 24 14.43 8.34 -8.44
C SER A 24 14.28 7.68 -7.05
N PRO A 25 14.92 8.22 -5.99
CA PRO A 25 14.59 7.85 -4.61
C PRO A 25 13.08 8.02 -4.41
N PRO A 26 12.32 7.01 -3.93
CA PRO A 26 12.73 5.83 -3.16
C PRO A 26 12.97 4.54 -3.95
N VAL A 27 12.54 4.44 -5.22
CA VAL A 27 12.54 3.18 -6.00
C VAL A 27 13.93 2.84 -6.53
N GLY A 28 14.63 3.85 -7.06
CA GLY A 28 15.97 3.69 -7.63
C GLY A 28 16.99 3.06 -6.67
N PRO A 29 17.23 3.65 -5.48
CA PRO A 29 18.16 3.10 -4.49
C PRO A 29 17.73 1.73 -3.95
N ALA A 30 16.42 1.51 -3.74
CA ALA A 30 15.90 0.28 -3.17
C ALA A 30 16.07 -0.94 -4.07
N LEU A 31 15.87 -0.78 -5.39
CA LEU A 31 16.04 -1.86 -6.37
C LEU A 31 17.44 -1.91 -6.96
N GLY A 32 18.07 -0.75 -7.17
CA GLY A 32 19.41 -0.64 -7.74
C GLY A 32 20.49 -1.25 -6.87
N SER A 33 20.41 -1.08 -5.53
CA SER A 33 21.34 -1.73 -4.58
C SER A 33 21.28 -3.27 -4.64
N LYS A 34 20.21 -3.83 -5.21
CA LYS A 34 20.01 -5.28 -5.38
C LYS A 34 20.33 -5.77 -6.79
N GLY A 35 20.78 -4.88 -7.68
CA GLY A 35 21.12 -5.22 -9.07
C GLY A 35 19.90 -5.48 -9.95
N VAL A 36 18.72 -4.98 -9.56
CA VAL A 36 17.48 -5.10 -10.33
C VAL A 36 17.31 -3.91 -11.27
N LYS A 37 16.80 -4.15 -12.48
CA LYS A 37 16.48 -3.09 -13.45
C LYS A 37 15.27 -2.27 -12.99
N SER A 38 15.54 -1.18 -12.28
CA SER A 38 14.51 -0.27 -11.74
C SER A 38 13.62 0.35 -12.83
N MET A 39 14.15 0.59 -14.04
CA MET A 39 13.39 1.15 -15.16
C MET A 39 12.27 0.23 -15.64
N ASP A 40 12.54 -1.07 -15.74
CA ASP A 40 11.55 -2.06 -16.18
C ASP A 40 10.42 -2.18 -15.16
N PHE A 41 10.78 -2.20 -13.87
CA PHE A 41 9.80 -2.12 -12.78
C PHE A 41 8.93 -0.86 -12.87
N CYS A 42 9.52 0.32 -13.09
CA CYS A 42 8.74 1.57 -13.16
C CYS A 42 7.73 1.56 -14.31
N LYS A 43 8.11 1.06 -15.49
CA LYS A 43 7.20 0.95 -16.64
C LYS A 43 6.05 -0.01 -16.36
N GLU A 44 6.36 -1.20 -15.86
CA GLU A 44 5.34 -2.21 -15.59
C GLU A 44 4.42 -1.79 -14.43
N PHE A 45 4.97 -1.15 -13.40
CA PHE A 45 4.19 -0.58 -12.29
C PHE A 45 3.21 0.48 -12.80
N ASN A 46 3.67 1.44 -13.62
CA ASN A 46 2.80 2.51 -14.13
C ASN A 46 1.71 1.95 -15.05
N ALA A 47 2.01 0.94 -15.88
CA ALA A 47 1.01 0.26 -16.72
C ALA A 47 -0.06 -0.45 -15.89
N ARG A 48 0.33 -1.21 -14.87
CA ARG A 48 -0.62 -1.92 -13.99
C ARG A 48 -1.41 -1.00 -13.06
N THR A 49 -0.87 0.19 -12.77
CA THR A 49 -1.53 1.17 -11.88
C THR A 49 -2.28 2.27 -12.62
N ALA A 50 -2.37 2.22 -13.95
CA ALA A 50 -3.03 3.23 -14.77
C ALA A 50 -4.54 3.40 -14.47
N ASN A 51 -5.18 2.37 -13.90
CA ASN A 51 -6.59 2.40 -13.52
C ASN A 51 -6.87 3.10 -12.18
N PHE A 52 -5.83 3.40 -11.40
CA PHE A 52 -5.96 4.07 -10.11
C PHE A 52 -5.74 5.57 -10.25
N GLU A 53 -6.31 6.35 -9.32
CA GLU A 53 -6.07 7.79 -9.27
C GLU A 53 -4.57 8.07 -9.10
N PRO A 54 -3.98 8.94 -9.95
CA PRO A 54 -2.56 9.27 -9.88
C PRO A 54 -2.13 9.71 -8.48
N GLY A 55 -1.03 9.16 -7.98
CA GLY A 55 -0.51 9.46 -6.64
C GLY A 55 -1.13 8.64 -5.51
N THR A 56 -2.09 7.75 -5.79
CA THR A 56 -2.58 6.77 -4.82
C THR A 56 -1.43 5.88 -4.32
N PRO A 57 -1.15 5.78 -3.02
CA PRO A 57 -0.05 4.97 -2.50
C PRO A 57 -0.38 3.48 -2.60
N ILE A 58 0.26 2.82 -3.55
CA ILE A 58 0.10 1.39 -3.85
C ILE A 58 1.33 0.63 -3.32
N PRO A 59 1.13 -0.34 -2.42
CA PRO A 59 2.20 -1.23 -1.97
C PRO A 59 2.60 -2.22 -3.08
N ALA A 60 3.88 -2.24 -3.42
CA ALA A 60 4.50 -3.24 -4.28
C ALA A 60 5.38 -4.17 -3.46
N TYR A 61 5.10 -5.47 -3.55
CA TYR A 61 5.90 -6.53 -2.94
C TYR A 61 6.77 -7.13 -4.04
N ILE A 62 8.07 -6.84 -4.00
CA ILE A 62 9.03 -7.29 -5.00
C ILE A 62 9.80 -8.49 -4.44
N THR A 63 9.78 -9.58 -5.19
CA THR A 63 10.59 -10.78 -4.97
C THR A 63 11.73 -10.77 -5.97
N ILE A 64 12.96 -10.71 -5.47
CA ILE A 64 14.19 -10.68 -6.26
C ILE A 64 14.80 -12.06 -6.18
N ARG A 65 14.93 -12.71 -7.33
CA ARG A 65 15.54 -14.04 -7.45
C ARG A 65 17.06 -13.93 -7.55
N PRO A 66 17.80 -15.02 -7.29
CA PRO A 66 19.25 -15.09 -7.41
C PRO A 66 19.85 -14.68 -8.76
N ASP A 67 19.11 -14.92 -9.84
CA ASP A 67 19.48 -14.57 -11.21
C ASP A 67 19.27 -13.08 -11.53
N ARG A 68 18.92 -12.28 -10.51
CA ARG A 68 18.55 -10.85 -10.63
C ARG A 68 17.26 -10.61 -11.43
N SER A 69 16.51 -11.67 -11.75
CA SER A 69 15.13 -11.52 -12.18
C SER A 69 14.28 -11.05 -10.99
N PHE A 70 13.23 -10.29 -11.29
CA PHE A 70 12.30 -9.82 -10.28
C PHE A 70 10.88 -10.18 -10.69
N ALA A 71 10.06 -10.46 -9.70
CA ALA A 71 8.62 -10.52 -9.84
C ALA A 71 8.03 -9.58 -8.79
N PHE A 72 6.92 -8.93 -9.10
CA PHE A 72 6.24 -8.11 -8.12
C PHE A 72 4.73 -8.30 -8.14
N GLU A 73 4.16 -8.21 -6.95
CA GLU A 73 2.73 -8.23 -6.72
C GLU A 73 2.31 -6.84 -6.24
N LEU A 74 1.32 -6.26 -6.91
CA LEU A 74 0.67 -5.03 -6.47
C LEU A 74 -0.47 -5.38 -5.54
N ARG A 75 -0.53 -4.68 -4.41
CA ARG A 75 -1.65 -4.78 -3.49
C ARG A 75 -2.59 -3.60 -3.65
N THR A 76 -3.79 -3.74 -3.11
CA THR A 76 -4.74 -2.63 -3.01
C THR A 76 -4.12 -1.46 -2.24
N PRO A 77 -4.59 -0.23 -2.49
CA PRO A 77 -4.13 0.95 -1.79
C PRO A 77 -4.17 0.77 -0.27
N THR A 78 -3.26 1.45 0.43
CA THR A 78 -3.22 1.39 1.90
C THR A 78 -4.57 1.83 2.49
N THR A 79 -5.10 1.08 3.45
CA THR A 79 -6.40 1.41 4.06
C THR A 79 -6.36 2.69 4.86
N SER A 80 -5.21 3.07 5.42
CA SER A 80 -5.03 4.39 6.02
C SER A 80 -5.27 5.50 5.00
N TRP A 81 -4.75 5.39 3.78
CA TRP A 81 -4.98 6.39 2.74
C TRP A 81 -6.44 6.41 2.27
N LEU A 82 -7.05 5.24 2.03
CA LEU A 82 -8.47 5.15 1.65
C LEU A 82 -9.40 5.76 2.71
N LEU A 83 -9.11 5.54 3.99
CA LEU A 83 -9.86 6.11 5.11
C LEU A 83 -9.67 7.64 5.20
N LEU A 84 -8.46 8.13 4.98
CA LEU A 84 -8.18 9.58 4.99
C LEU A 84 -8.84 10.29 3.79
N GLN A 85 -8.88 9.65 2.63
CA GLN A 85 -9.60 10.17 1.47
C GLN A 85 -11.11 10.17 1.72
N ALA A 86 -11.67 9.07 2.24
CA ALA A 86 -13.11 8.96 2.54
C ALA A 86 -13.59 9.91 3.65
N SER A 87 -12.70 10.33 4.57
CA SER A 87 -13.03 11.29 5.63
C SER A 87 -12.93 12.76 5.20
N GLY A 88 -12.45 13.04 3.99
CA GLY A 88 -12.31 14.41 3.48
C GLY A 88 -11.28 15.25 4.24
N VAL A 89 -10.34 14.63 4.96
CA VAL A 89 -9.33 15.34 5.76
C VAL A 89 -8.39 16.10 4.83
N ALA A 90 -8.22 17.40 5.10
CA ALA A 90 -7.33 18.24 4.30
C ALA A 90 -5.87 17.75 4.38
N PRO A 91 -5.14 17.69 3.25
CA PRO A 91 -3.75 17.29 3.24
C PRO A 91 -2.89 18.27 4.05
N ARG A 92 -2.13 17.75 5.02
CA ARG A 92 -1.18 18.55 5.81
C ARG A 92 0.21 18.45 5.17
N LYS A 93 0.79 19.60 4.80
CA LYS A 93 2.08 19.68 4.08
C LYS A 93 2.07 18.86 2.76
N GLY A 94 0.97 18.95 2.01
CA GLY A 94 0.81 18.28 0.71
C GLY A 94 0.63 16.76 0.77
N ARG A 95 0.40 16.17 1.95
CA ARG A 95 0.12 14.73 2.11
C ARG A 95 -1.05 14.50 3.06
N LEU A 96 -1.87 13.50 2.76
CA LEU A 96 -2.88 12.99 3.70
C LEU A 96 -2.16 12.36 4.90
N ARG A 97 -2.49 12.82 6.11
CA ARG A 97 -1.90 12.34 7.36
C ARG A 97 -2.98 12.06 8.39
N GLY A 98 -2.75 11.02 9.20
CA GLY A 98 -3.54 10.72 10.39
C GLY A 98 -3.33 11.75 11.51
N ALA A 99 -4.07 11.57 12.60
CA ALA A 99 -3.88 12.32 13.84
C ALA A 99 -2.44 12.16 14.36
N GLN A 100 -1.90 13.20 15.00
CA GLN A 100 -0.59 13.10 15.64
C GLN A 100 -0.67 12.26 16.92
N ASN A 101 -1.77 12.43 17.66
CA ASN A 101 -2.07 11.66 18.87
C ASN A 101 -3.41 10.92 18.71
N PRO A 102 -3.41 9.73 18.07
CA PRO A 102 -4.62 8.92 17.95
C PRO A 102 -5.17 8.53 19.32
N GLY A 103 -6.45 8.83 19.57
CA GLY A 103 -7.14 8.54 20.84
C GLY A 103 -7.54 9.79 21.61
N THR A 104 -6.76 10.86 21.51
CA THR A 104 -7.14 12.20 22.03
C THR A 104 -7.61 13.10 20.90
N GLU A 105 -6.92 13.09 19.76
CA GLU A 105 -7.26 13.90 18.60
C GLU A 105 -8.12 13.11 17.60
N VAL A 106 -9.25 13.70 17.22
CA VAL A 106 -10.10 13.22 16.12
C VAL A 106 -9.94 14.18 14.94
N ILE A 107 -9.40 13.70 13.84
CA ILE A 107 -9.12 14.51 12.65
C ILE A 107 -10.25 14.49 11.62
N GLY A 108 -11.19 13.56 11.74
CA GLY A 108 -12.31 13.42 10.83
C GLY A 108 -13.22 12.24 11.20
N SER A 109 -14.26 12.04 10.40
CA SER A 109 -15.21 10.96 10.56
C SER A 109 -15.44 10.18 9.28
N VAL A 110 -15.69 8.87 9.42
CA VAL A 110 -16.09 7.98 8.31
C VAL A 110 -17.38 7.26 8.69
N THR A 111 -18.27 7.04 7.72
CA THR A 111 -19.49 6.26 7.98
C THR A 111 -19.27 4.77 7.78
N LEU A 112 -20.16 3.92 8.31
CA LEU A 112 -20.10 2.48 8.07
C LEU A 112 -20.19 2.09 6.59
N LYS A 113 -20.87 2.91 5.76
CA LYS A 113 -20.92 2.71 4.31
C LYS A 113 -19.52 2.79 3.67
N HIS A 114 -18.75 3.81 4.02
CA HIS A 114 -17.36 3.96 3.55
C HIS A 114 -16.47 2.80 4.02
N VAL A 115 -16.63 2.37 5.28
CA VAL A 115 -15.90 1.21 5.82
C VAL A 115 -16.19 -0.06 4.99
N TYR A 116 -17.45 -0.29 4.66
CA TYR A 116 -17.89 -1.44 3.89
C TYR A 116 -17.36 -1.42 2.44
N GLU A 117 -17.36 -0.25 1.80
CA GLU A 117 -16.78 -0.08 0.46
C GLU A 117 -15.26 -0.33 0.46
N ILE A 118 -14.54 0.23 1.45
CA ILE A 118 -13.11 0.00 1.61
C ILE A 118 -12.83 -1.49 1.87
N ALA A 119 -13.65 -2.14 2.69
CA ALA A 119 -13.54 -3.58 2.93
C ALA A 119 -13.75 -4.37 1.62
N LYS A 120 -14.76 -4.05 0.81
CA LYS A 120 -14.97 -4.69 -0.49
C LYS A 120 -13.78 -4.55 -1.42
N ILE A 121 -13.21 -3.34 -1.54
CA ILE A 121 -12.02 -3.09 -2.35
C ILE A 121 -10.87 -3.97 -1.89
N LYS A 122 -10.64 -4.09 -0.58
CA LYS A 122 -9.55 -4.94 -0.06
C LYS A 122 -9.84 -6.43 -0.17
N HIS A 123 -11.10 -6.83 -0.11
CA HIS A 123 -11.53 -8.22 -0.27
C HIS A 123 -11.31 -8.73 -1.70
N SER A 124 -11.19 -7.84 -2.70
CA SER A 124 -10.86 -8.27 -4.07
C SER A 124 -9.43 -8.85 -4.19
N GLU A 125 -8.57 -8.67 -3.19
CA GLU A 125 -7.28 -9.35 -3.14
C GLU A 125 -7.47 -10.85 -2.87
N LEU A 126 -6.85 -11.69 -3.70
CA LEU A 126 -6.86 -13.16 -3.52
C LEU A 126 -6.35 -13.59 -2.14
N ARG A 127 -5.38 -12.86 -1.57
CA ARG A 127 -4.85 -13.12 -0.22
C ARG A 127 -5.89 -12.91 0.89
N LEU A 128 -6.86 -12.02 0.67
CA LEU A 128 -7.87 -11.63 1.65
C LEU A 128 -9.23 -12.29 1.39
N SER A 129 -9.39 -13.01 0.26
CA SER A 129 -10.67 -13.60 -0.13
C SER A 129 -11.17 -14.70 0.80
N GLY A 130 -10.29 -15.30 1.61
CA GLY A 130 -10.66 -16.29 2.62
C GLY A 130 -11.17 -15.69 3.94
N LEU A 131 -11.09 -14.36 4.12
CA LEU A 131 -11.59 -13.69 5.32
C LEU A 131 -13.05 -13.28 5.11
N SER A 132 -13.88 -13.39 6.15
CA SER A 132 -15.24 -12.88 6.09
C SER A 132 -15.23 -11.35 5.94
N LEU A 133 -16.15 -10.84 5.11
CA LEU A 133 -16.30 -9.40 4.89
C LEU A 133 -16.55 -8.64 6.21
N GLN A 134 -17.28 -9.25 7.15
CA GLN A 134 -17.50 -8.69 8.49
C GLN A 134 -16.19 -8.59 9.28
N GLY A 135 -15.33 -9.60 9.24
CA GLY A 135 -14.01 -9.56 9.88
C GLY A 135 -13.14 -8.46 9.30
N LEU A 136 -13.16 -8.31 7.97
CA LEU A 136 -12.44 -7.26 7.28
C LEU A 136 -12.93 -5.85 7.65
N CYS A 137 -14.26 -5.65 7.73
CA CYS A 137 -14.84 -4.40 8.22
C CYS A 137 -14.37 -4.06 9.64
N LYS A 138 -14.34 -5.05 10.56
CA LYS A 138 -13.81 -4.85 11.92
C LYS A 138 -12.34 -4.41 11.90
N SER A 139 -11.50 -5.01 11.05
CA SER A 139 -10.12 -4.59 10.88
C SER A 139 -9.98 -3.15 10.36
N VAL A 140 -10.82 -2.76 9.39
CA VAL A 140 -10.84 -1.39 8.85
C VAL A 140 -11.28 -0.39 9.92
N ILE A 141 -12.30 -0.72 10.74
CA ILE A 141 -12.75 0.11 11.86
C ILE A 141 -11.64 0.29 12.90
N ALA A 142 -10.92 -0.79 13.24
CA ALA A 142 -9.79 -0.72 14.17
C ALA A 142 -8.68 0.20 13.62
N GLN A 143 -8.42 0.13 12.31
CA GLN A 143 -7.45 1.00 11.67
C GLN A 143 -7.90 2.47 11.59
N ALA A 144 -9.20 2.74 11.42
CA ALA A 144 -9.74 4.09 11.48
C ALA A 144 -9.48 4.73 12.86
N LYS A 145 -9.68 3.97 13.93
CA LYS A 145 -9.37 4.42 15.30
C LYS A 145 -7.88 4.72 15.48
N SER A 146 -6.99 3.87 14.96
CA SER A 146 -5.53 4.05 15.12
C SER A 146 -4.96 5.24 14.34
N ILE A 147 -5.70 5.81 13.39
CA ILE A 147 -5.32 7.04 12.67
C ILE A 147 -6.09 8.28 13.14
N GLY A 148 -6.92 8.15 14.18
CA GLY A 148 -7.69 9.26 14.75
C GLY A 148 -8.95 9.63 13.96
N LEU A 149 -9.56 8.68 13.27
CA LEU A 149 -10.87 8.85 12.64
C LEU A 149 -11.98 8.25 13.50
N LYS A 150 -13.08 9.00 13.63
CA LYS A 150 -14.29 8.53 14.31
C LYS A 150 -15.19 7.81 13.32
N VAL A 151 -15.58 6.57 13.64
CA VAL A 151 -16.57 5.84 12.85
C VAL A 151 -17.96 6.25 13.33
N VAL A 152 -18.78 6.75 12.41
CA VAL A 152 -20.15 7.19 12.66
C VAL A 152 -21.10 6.21 11.94
N ASN A 153 -22.28 6.00 12.53
CA ASN A 153 -23.30 5.15 11.95
C ASN A 153 -24.09 5.90 10.88
#